data_AF-A0AAV4PMA6-F1
#
_entry.id   AF-A0AAV4PMA6-F1
#
_cell.length_a   1.000
_cell.length_b   1.000
_cell.length_c   1.000
_cell.angle_alpha   90.00
_cell.angle_beta   90.00
_cell.angle_gamma   90.00
#
_symmetry.space_group_name_H-M   'P 1'
#
loop_
_entity.id
_entity.type
_entity.pdbx_description
1 polymer ?
#
loop_
_entity_poly.entity_id
_entity_poly.type
_entity_poly.pdbx_seq_one_letter_code
_entity_poly.pdbx_strand_id
1 'polypeptide(L)'
;MEGEGSSWVSTLYSHCVTKLGMSMAMYTAGWFIPFSPHPKERLFIYHKLCLQTMPFSESFYLPTNEELTVPEINVSTPTLKAGAIHFGKYCDEQCKEFMLCRKEENDPRKCLKEGKDVTACGIQFFQKVKQHCKDEFERYADCLEWNSPSMHVQYCRKTQAVLDKCMLEKLNIERPYMGYFSEIRVHKTDRPHPGPPLPRKEYVDDRPSLPPDYPIEDAKYGSAFFIFN
;
A
#
# COMPACT_ATOMS: atom_id res chain seq x y z
N MET A 1 -16.30 30.61 -0.25
CA MET A 1 -16.87 29.26 -0.01
C MET A 1 -15.78 28.49 0.69
N GLU A 2 -15.70 28.69 1.99
CA GLU A 2 -14.65 28.17 2.87
C GLU A 2 -14.89 26.68 3.11
N GLY A 3 -13.80 25.92 2.98
CA GLY A 3 -13.81 24.48 2.79
C GLY A 3 -14.25 23.66 4.00
N GLU A 4 -14.97 22.59 3.71
CA GLU A 4 -15.41 21.54 4.61
C GLU A 4 -14.26 20.70 5.22
N GLY A 5 -13.00 21.01 4.90
CA GLY A 5 -11.82 20.32 5.43
C GLY A 5 -11.57 20.54 6.93
N SER A 6 -12.03 21.66 7.51
CA SER A 6 -11.93 21.94 8.95
C SER A 6 -12.93 21.13 9.79
N SER A 7 -14.01 20.64 9.17
CA SER A 7 -15.05 19.86 9.87
C SER A 7 -14.51 18.50 10.30
N TRP A 8 -13.73 17.82 9.48
CA TRP A 8 -13.27 16.45 9.78
C TRP A 8 -12.22 16.42 10.88
N VAL A 9 -11.32 17.41 10.89
CA VAL A 9 -10.33 17.59 11.96
C VAL A 9 -11.03 17.88 13.29
N SER A 10 -12.07 18.73 13.29
CA SER A 10 -12.85 19.03 14.50
C SER A 10 -13.73 17.87 14.98
N THR A 11 -14.27 17.04 14.07
CA THR A 11 -15.01 15.81 14.42
C THR A 11 -14.07 14.73 14.98
N LEU A 12 -12.91 14.48 14.37
CA LEU A 12 -11.89 13.55 14.87
C LEU A 12 -11.29 14.02 16.20
N TYR A 13 -11.07 15.33 16.35
CA TYR A 13 -10.64 15.96 17.59
C TYR A 13 -11.68 15.76 18.72
N SER A 14 -12.97 15.91 18.42
CA SER A 14 -14.05 15.63 19.39
C SER A 14 -14.09 14.16 19.80
N HIS A 15 -13.89 13.21 18.87
CA HIS A 15 -13.82 11.77 19.16
C HIS A 15 -12.58 11.38 19.99
N CYS A 16 -11.44 12.05 19.78
CA CYS A 16 -10.22 11.90 20.60
C CYS A 16 -10.46 12.33 22.05
N VAL A 17 -11.08 13.49 22.26
CA VAL A 17 -11.40 14.03 23.59
C VAL A 17 -12.37 13.11 24.35
N THR A 18 -13.37 12.52 23.68
CA THR A 18 -14.31 11.58 24.33
C THR A 18 -13.66 10.23 24.68
N LYS A 19 -12.83 9.66 23.80
CA LYS A 19 -12.12 8.39 24.07
C LYS A 19 -11.10 8.50 25.20
N LEU A 20 -10.34 9.60 25.26
CA LEU A 20 -9.39 9.85 26.35
C LEU A 20 -10.10 10.12 27.69
N GLY A 21 -11.26 10.78 27.66
CA GLY A 21 -12.11 10.98 28.85
C GLY A 21 -12.61 9.67 29.48
N MET A 22 -12.84 8.61 28.69
CA MET A 22 -13.22 7.28 29.19
C MET A 22 -12.02 6.41 29.60
N SER A 23 -10.86 6.55 28.94
CA SER A 23 -9.70 5.67 29.20
C SER A 23 -8.95 6.00 30.50
N MET A 24 -9.01 7.23 31.01
CA MET A 24 -8.32 7.62 32.25
C MET A 24 -9.00 7.14 33.54
N ALA A 25 -10.12 6.40 33.45
CA ALA A 25 -10.78 5.82 34.62
C ALA A 25 -10.13 4.52 35.13
N MET A 26 -9.22 3.86 34.38
CA MET A 26 -8.80 2.47 34.71
C MET A 26 -7.32 2.11 34.56
N TYR A 27 -6.37 3.06 34.57
CA TYR A 27 -4.95 2.69 34.68
C TYR A 27 -4.21 3.57 35.70
N THR A 28 -4.26 3.13 36.96
CA THR A 28 -3.35 3.58 38.02
C THR A 28 -1.97 2.97 37.79
N ALA A 29 -1.07 3.72 37.17
CA ALA A 29 0.36 3.45 37.23
C ALA A 29 1.16 4.77 37.24
N GLY A 30 1.44 5.27 38.45
CA GLY A 30 2.78 5.77 38.75
C GLY A 30 3.19 7.19 38.34
N TRP A 31 2.29 8.11 37.99
CA TRP A 31 2.60 9.54 37.96
C TRP A 31 1.63 10.31 38.86
N PHE A 32 2.16 10.87 39.95
CA PHE A 32 1.44 11.80 40.85
C PHE A 32 1.06 13.05 40.04
N ILE A 33 -0.18 13.11 39.55
CA ILE A 33 -0.78 14.34 39.05
C ILE A 33 -1.41 15.03 40.28
N PRO A 34 -1.01 16.26 40.67
CA PRO A 34 -1.69 16.96 41.73
C PRO A 34 -3.15 17.16 41.33
N PHE A 35 -4.06 16.68 42.17
CA PHE A 35 -5.50 16.79 41.98
C PHE A 35 -5.91 18.26 42.15
N SER A 36 -5.83 19.06 41.08
CA SER A 36 -6.33 20.44 41.05
C SER A 36 -7.78 20.46 40.50
N PRO A 37 -8.73 21.14 41.18
CA PRO A 37 -10.17 20.99 40.95
C PRO A 37 -10.76 22.10 40.07
N HIS A 38 -10.27 22.31 38.85
CA HIS A 38 -10.93 23.23 37.91
C HIS A 38 -11.14 22.66 36.49
N PRO A 39 -12.38 22.73 35.95
CA PRO A 39 -12.74 22.12 34.66
C PRO A 39 -12.02 22.75 33.45
N LYS A 40 -11.50 23.98 33.58
CA LYS A 40 -10.85 24.72 32.48
C LYS A 40 -9.42 24.26 32.19
N GLU A 41 -8.63 23.88 33.20
CA GLU A 41 -7.25 23.40 33.02
C GLU A 41 -7.20 21.98 32.45
N ARG A 42 -8.21 21.16 32.76
CA ARG A 42 -8.36 19.79 32.24
C ARG A 42 -8.54 19.78 30.71
N LEU A 43 -9.33 20.71 30.17
CA LEU A 43 -9.53 20.89 28.72
C LEU A 43 -8.23 21.30 28.00
N PHE A 44 -7.41 22.15 28.62
CA PHE A 44 -6.14 22.60 28.05
C PHE A 44 -5.10 21.47 27.94
N ILE A 45 -5.05 20.56 28.92
CA ILE A 45 -4.15 19.40 28.90
C ILE A 45 -4.57 18.40 27.80
N TYR A 46 -5.87 18.13 27.66
CA TYR A 46 -6.38 17.24 26.60
C TYR A 46 -6.16 17.83 25.19
N HIS A 47 -6.27 19.15 25.02
CA HIS A 47 -5.99 19.82 23.74
C HIS A 47 -4.51 19.72 23.34
N LYS A 48 -3.58 19.85 24.29
CA LYS A 48 -2.14 19.69 24.04
C LYS A 48 -1.76 18.23 23.73
N LEU A 49 -2.33 17.27 24.45
CA LEU A 49 -2.06 15.83 24.22
C LEU A 49 -2.65 15.32 22.88
N CYS A 50 -3.81 15.80 22.46
CA CYS A 50 -4.43 15.37 21.20
C CYS A 50 -3.75 16.00 19.95
N LEU A 51 -3.14 17.19 20.08
CA LEU A 51 -2.28 17.76 19.03
C LEU A 51 -0.98 16.96 18.83
N GLN A 52 -0.46 16.33 19.89
CA GLN A 52 0.78 15.55 19.83
C GLN A 52 0.60 14.15 19.19
N THR A 53 -0.64 13.66 19.11
CA THR A 53 -0.96 12.32 18.59
C THR A 53 -1.51 12.30 17.16
N MET A 54 -1.76 13.47 16.55
CA MET A 54 -2.09 13.55 15.12
C MET A 54 -0.81 13.62 14.29
N PRO A 55 -0.58 12.67 13.34
CA PRO A 55 0.64 12.64 12.53
C PRO A 55 0.70 13.75 11.47
N PHE A 56 -0.33 14.60 11.38
CA PHE A 56 -0.47 15.62 10.35
C PHE A 56 -0.61 17.02 10.95
N SER A 57 0.15 17.97 10.42
CA SER A 57 -0.02 19.40 10.68
C SER A 57 -1.10 20.00 9.78
N GLU A 58 -1.69 21.13 10.20
CA GLU A 58 -2.72 21.87 9.44
C GLU A 58 -2.25 22.32 8.04
N SER A 59 -0.94 22.46 7.85
CA SER A 59 -0.31 22.80 6.56
C SER A 59 -0.27 21.66 5.53
N PHE A 60 -0.67 20.45 5.91
CA PHE A 60 -0.60 19.30 5.03
C PHE A 60 -1.82 19.24 4.10
N TYR A 61 -1.61 19.43 2.80
CA TYR A 61 -2.69 19.42 1.80
C TYR A 61 -3.27 18.02 1.61
N LEU A 62 -4.52 17.80 2.04
CA LEU A 62 -5.29 16.58 1.72
C LEU A 62 -6.29 16.86 0.59
N PRO A 63 -6.46 15.92 -0.35
CA PRO A 63 -7.53 16.01 -1.34
C PRO A 63 -8.92 16.01 -0.69
N THR A 64 -9.91 16.59 -1.37
CA THR A 64 -11.29 16.70 -0.87
C THR A 64 -11.99 15.34 -0.94
N ASN A 65 -12.99 15.09 -0.09
CA ASN A 65 -13.69 13.80 -0.06
C ASN A 65 -14.32 13.41 -1.41
N GLU A 66 -14.80 14.40 -2.17
CA GLU A 66 -15.37 14.20 -3.51
C GLU A 66 -14.36 13.59 -4.50
N GLU A 67 -13.09 13.94 -4.38
CA GLU A 67 -12.03 13.37 -5.21
C GLU A 67 -11.72 11.92 -4.82
N LEU A 68 -11.94 11.53 -3.57
CA LEU A 68 -11.71 10.16 -3.09
C LEU A 68 -12.91 9.24 -3.32
N THR A 69 -14.13 9.79 -3.42
CA THR A 69 -15.33 8.99 -3.65
C THR A 69 -15.35 8.41 -5.06
N VAL A 70 -15.18 7.09 -5.15
CA VAL A 70 -15.12 6.29 -6.37
C VAL A 70 -15.97 5.04 -6.13
N PRO A 71 -16.69 4.50 -7.12
CA PRO A 71 -17.37 3.23 -6.94
C PRO A 71 -16.38 2.13 -6.53
N GLU A 72 -16.67 1.47 -5.42
CA GLU A 72 -15.81 0.41 -4.87
C GLU A 72 -16.18 -0.96 -5.43
N ILE A 73 -15.19 -1.87 -5.44
CA ILE A 73 -15.37 -3.26 -5.81
C ILE A 73 -15.85 -4.02 -4.57
N ASN A 74 -17.17 -4.11 -4.41
CA ASN A 74 -17.82 -4.74 -3.26
C ASN A 74 -17.90 -6.26 -3.41
N VAL A 75 -16.74 -6.94 -3.44
CA VAL A 75 -16.68 -8.40 -3.50
C VAL A 75 -15.82 -8.99 -2.38
N SER A 76 -16.09 -10.24 -2.01
CA SER A 76 -15.36 -10.95 -0.97
C SER A 76 -13.94 -11.33 -1.42
N THR A 77 -13.03 -11.52 -0.45
CA THR A 77 -11.66 -11.99 -0.70
C THR A 77 -11.54 -13.25 -1.56
N PRO A 78 -12.33 -14.34 -1.36
CA PRO A 78 -12.24 -15.52 -2.22
C PRO A 78 -12.65 -15.21 -3.67
N THR A 79 -13.62 -14.32 -3.87
CA THR A 79 -14.06 -13.84 -5.20
C THR A 79 -12.93 -13.07 -5.90
N LEU A 80 -12.28 -12.14 -5.19
CA LEU A 80 -11.12 -11.42 -5.74
C LEU A 80 -9.97 -12.38 -6.09
N LYS A 81 -9.68 -13.35 -5.22
CA LYS A 81 -8.62 -14.33 -5.43
C LYS A 81 -8.92 -15.29 -6.59
N ALA A 82 -10.18 -15.68 -6.75
CA ALA A 82 -10.65 -16.50 -7.86
C ALA A 82 -10.39 -15.81 -9.21
N GLY A 83 -10.72 -14.52 -9.30
CA GLY A 83 -10.55 -13.72 -10.51
C GLY A 83 -9.15 -13.15 -10.74
N ALA A 84 -8.25 -13.19 -9.75
CA ALA A 84 -7.00 -12.41 -9.74
C ALA A 84 -6.12 -12.58 -10.99
N ILE A 85 -5.99 -13.81 -11.49
CA ILE A 85 -5.14 -14.11 -12.65
C ILE A 85 -5.73 -13.54 -13.95
N HIS A 86 -7.04 -13.69 -14.14
CA HIS A 86 -7.74 -13.17 -15.32
C HIS A 86 -7.89 -11.65 -15.26
N PHE A 87 -8.21 -11.13 -14.07
CA PHE A 87 -8.26 -9.69 -13.79
C PHE A 87 -6.92 -9.02 -14.07
N GLY A 88 -5.82 -9.61 -13.57
CA GLY A 88 -4.47 -9.08 -13.78
C GLY A 88 -4.06 -9.06 -15.26
N LYS A 89 -4.56 -9.99 -16.09
CA LYS A 89 -4.32 -9.96 -17.54
C LYS A 89 -5.19 -8.93 -18.24
N TYR A 90 -6.45 -8.80 -17.85
CA TYR A 90 -7.40 -7.89 -18.48
C TYR A 90 -7.10 -6.41 -18.15
N CYS A 91 -6.77 -6.10 -16.90
CA CYS A 91 -6.45 -4.74 -16.43
C CYS A 91 -4.95 -4.47 -16.31
N ASP A 92 -4.12 -5.20 -17.06
CA ASP A 92 -2.66 -5.17 -16.91
C ASP A 92 -2.06 -3.77 -17.16
N GLU A 93 -2.57 -3.07 -18.17
CA GLU A 93 -2.12 -1.73 -18.56
C GLU A 93 -2.38 -0.70 -17.46
N GLN A 94 -3.63 -0.63 -16.99
CA GLN A 94 -4.06 0.33 -15.96
C GLN A 94 -3.37 0.06 -14.62
N CYS A 95 -3.25 -1.22 -14.23
CA CYS A 95 -2.58 -1.62 -13.00
C CYS A 95 -1.10 -1.24 -13.02
N LYS A 96 -0.42 -1.41 -14.17
CA LYS A 96 0.99 -1.04 -14.31
C LYS A 96 1.20 0.45 -14.29
N GLU A 97 0.29 1.23 -14.89
CA GLU A 97 0.39 2.68 -14.84
C GLU A 97 0.31 3.19 -13.40
N PHE A 98 -0.65 2.70 -12.63
CA PHE A 98 -0.78 3.02 -11.21
C PHE A 98 0.47 2.62 -10.41
N MET A 99 1.01 1.43 -10.64
CA MET A 99 2.19 0.95 -9.93
C MET A 99 3.46 1.73 -10.30
N LEU A 100 3.60 2.15 -11.56
CA LEU A 100 4.69 3.00 -12.02
C LEU A 100 4.57 4.40 -11.40
N CYS A 101 3.36 4.98 -11.39
CA CYS A 101 3.10 6.26 -10.73
C CYS A 101 3.47 6.25 -9.26
N ARG A 102 3.00 5.24 -8.53
CA ARG A 102 3.29 5.10 -7.11
C ARG A 102 4.79 4.96 -6.83
N LYS A 103 5.52 4.27 -7.71
CA LYS A 103 6.97 4.03 -7.54
C LYS A 103 7.80 5.27 -7.84
N GLU A 104 7.40 6.06 -8.83
CA GLU A 104 8.14 7.26 -9.23
C GLU A 104 7.84 8.46 -8.32
N GLU A 105 6.56 8.75 -8.07
CA GLU A 105 6.15 9.93 -7.30
C GLU A 105 6.34 9.73 -5.78
N ASN A 106 6.27 8.49 -5.29
CA ASN A 106 6.25 8.13 -3.85
C ASN A 106 5.13 8.81 -3.01
N ASP A 107 4.26 9.60 -3.64
CA ASP A 107 3.12 10.29 -3.04
C ASP A 107 1.79 9.68 -3.54
N PRO A 108 0.94 9.12 -2.66
CA PRO A 108 -0.32 8.47 -3.10
C PRO A 108 -1.35 9.45 -3.66
N ARG A 109 -1.24 10.75 -3.38
CA ARG A 109 -2.22 11.78 -3.79
C ARG A 109 -2.17 12.11 -5.27
N LYS A 110 -0.98 12.06 -5.85
CA LYS A 110 -0.78 12.38 -7.27
C LYS A 110 -1.31 11.27 -8.17
N CYS A 111 -1.30 10.04 -7.67
CA CYS A 111 -1.69 8.84 -8.42
C CYS A 111 -3.18 8.44 -8.24
N LEU A 112 -4.04 9.38 -7.81
CA LEU A 112 -5.45 9.07 -7.55
C LEU A 112 -6.21 8.79 -8.85
N LYS A 113 -5.87 9.48 -9.95
CA LYS A 113 -6.55 9.31 -11.24
C LYS A 113 -6.35 7.89 -11.78
N GLU A 114 -5.10 7.43 -11.81
CA GLU A 114 -4.71 6.10 -12.24
C GLU A 114 -5.35 5.03 -11.33
N GLY A 115 -5.45 5.32 -10.02
CA GLY A 115 -6.18 4.47 -9.08
C GLY A 115 -7.66 4.31 -9.43
N LYS A 116 -8.33 5.39 -9.88
CA LYS A 116 -9.73 5.34 -10.37
C LYS A 116 -9.85 4.51 -11.64
N ASP A 117 -8.87 4.61 -12.53
CA ASP A 117 -8.88 3.87 -13.79
C ASP A 117 -8.73 2.35 -13.54
N VAL A 118 -7.91 1.96 -12.55
CA VAL A 118 -7.80 0.56 -12.10
C VAL A 118 -9.11 0.03 -11.51
N THR A 119 -9.76 0.80 -10.63
CA THR A 119 -11.03 0.37 -10.03
C THR A 119 -12.15 0.30 -11.06
N ALA A 120 -12.22 1.27 -11.98
CA ALA A 120 -13.15 1.25 -13.10
C ALA A 120 -12.95 0.00 -13.99
N CYS A 121 -11.71 -0.35 -14.32
CA CYS A 121 -11.40 -1.56 -15.07
C CYS A 121 -11.82 -2.82 -14.32
N GLY A 122 -11.60 -2.89 -13.00
CA GLY A 122 -12.04 -4.00 -12.17
C GLY A 122 -13.56 -4.16 -12.12
N ILE A 123 -14.31 -3.07 -12.00
CA ILE A 123 -15.78 -3.12 -12.06
C ILE A 123 -16.25 -3.67 -13.40
N GLN A 124 -15.70 -3.17 -14.51
CA GLN A 124 -16.05 -3.65 -15.85
C GLN A 124 -15.74 -5.14 -16.03
N PHE A 125 -14.59 -5.60 -15.51
CA PHE A 125 -14.21 -7.00 -15.54
C PHE A 125 -15.23 -7.88 -14.77
N PHE A 126 -15.55 -7.54 -13.52
CA PHE A 126 -16.49 -8.33 -12.73
C PHE A 126 -17.92 -8.28 -13.29
N GLN A 127 -18.32 -7.18 -13.92
CA GLN A 127 -19.60 -7.10 -14.64
C GLN A 127 -19.64 -8.08 -15.82
N LYS A 128 -18.57 -8.16 -16.62
CA LYS A 128 -18.45 -9.12 -17.72
C LYS A 128 -18.46 -10.57 -17.22
N VAL A 129 -17.71 -10.88 -16.17
CA VAL A 129 -17.68 -12.22 -15.56
C VAL A 129 -19.08 -12.61 -15.06
N LYS A 130 -19.78 -11.69 -14.39
CA LYS A 130 -21.15 -11.91 -13.91
C LYS A 130 -22.16 -12.15 -15.03
N GLN A 131 -21.98 -11.53 -16.20
CA GLN A 131 -22.87 -11.72 -17.34
C GLN A 131 -22.65 -13.06 -18.05
N HIS A 132 -21.40 -13.54 -18.11
CA HIS A 132 -21.05 -14.68 -18.95
C HIS A 132 -20.75 -15.98 -18.19
N CYS A 133 -20.02 -15.91 -17.06
CA CYS A 133 -19.42 -17.07 -16.37
C CYS A 133 -19.74 -17.10 -14.87
N LYS A 134 -20.92 -16.61 -14.46
CA LYS A 134 -21.29 -16.46 -13.05
C LYS A 134 -21.21 -17.77 -12.27
N ASP A 135 -21.86 -18.82 -12.78
CA ASP A 135 -22.02 -20.09 -12.06
C ASP A 135 -20.69 -20.83 -11.88
N GLU A 136 -19.84 -20.80 -12.92
CA GLU A 136 -18.50 -21.40 -12.88
C GLU A 136 -17.58 -20.63 -11.93
N PHE A 137 -17.73 -19.30 -11.89
CA PHE A 137 -16.96 -18.42 -11.03
C PHE A 137 -17.32 -18.58 -9.56
N GLU A 138 -18.61 -18.60 -9.22
CA GLU A 138 -19.11 -18.81 -7.86
C GLU A 138 -18.65 -20.17 -7.31
N ARG A 139 -18.77 -21.25 -8.10
CA ARG A 139 -18.27 -22.59 -7.70
C ARG A 139 -16.77 -22.61 -7.41
N TYR A 140 -15.98 -21.81 -8.14
CA TYR A 140 -14.55 -21.71 -7.89
C TYR A 140 -14.24 -20.89 -6.63
N ALA A 141 -14.94 -19.76 -6.44
CA ALA A 141 -14.81 -18.93 -5.24
C ALA A 141 -15.22 -19.72 -3.97
N ASP A 142 -16.33 -20.43 -4.00
CA ASP A 142 -16.79 -21.28 -2.90
C ASP A 142 -15.77 -22.36 -2.56
N CYS A 143 -15.19 -23.01 -3.57
CA CYS A 143 -14.13 -24.00 -3.35
C CYS A 143 -12.93 -23.39 -2.62
N LEU A 144 -12.50 -22.18 -3.02
CA LEU A 144 -11.38 -21.49 -2.37
C LEU A 144 -11.68 -21.11 -0.92
N GLU A 145 -12.92 -20.73 -0.63
CA GLU A 145 -13.38 -20.37 0.71
C GLU A 145 -13.45 -21.58 1.65
N TRP A 146 -14.02 -22.69 1.21
CA TRP A 146 -14.31 -23.83 2.09
C TRP A 146 -13.16 -24.83 2.24
N ASN A 147 -12.29 -25.00 1.24
CA ASN A 147 -11.27 -26.06 1.29
C ASN A 147 -10.01 -25.70 2.08
N SER A 148 -9.70 -24.42 2.28
CA SER A 148 -8.47 -24.05 3.00
C SER A 148 -8.54 -22.65 3.61
N PRO A 149 -8.04 -22.46 4.86
CA PRO A 149 -7.98 -21.14 5.49
C PRO A 149 -7.17 -20.10 4.68
N SER A 150 -6.12 -20.56 4.01
CA SER A 150 -5.24 -19.72 3.19
C SER A 150 -5.69 -19.60 1.72
N MET A 151 -6.84 -20.17 1.36
CA MET A 151 -7.40 -20.18 0.00
C MET A 151 -6.38 -20.68 -1.05
N HIS A 152 -5.80 -21.87 -0.84
CA HIS A 152 -4.83 -22.47 -1.75
C HIS A 152 -5.51 -23.03 -3.01
N VAL A 153 -5.06 -22.55 -4.17
CA VAL A 153 -5.58 -22.96 -5.49
C VAL A 153 -5.35 -24.45 -5.83
N GLN A 154 -4.45 -25.13 -5.11
CA GLN A 154 -4.10 -26.54 -5.36
C GLN A 154 -5.28 -27.49 -5.14
N TYR A 155 -6.15 -27.21 -4.16
CA TYR A 155 -7.30 -28.06 -3.85
C TYR A 155 -8.49 -27.84 -4.81
N CYS A 156 -8.47 -26.75 -5.59
CA CYS A 156 -9.57 -26.31 -6.44
C CYS A 156 -9.24 -26.34 -7.94
N ARG A 157 -8.29 -27.17 -8.38
CA ARG A 157 -7.87 -27.25 -9.80
C ARG A 157 -8.99 -27.70 -10.74
N LYS A 158 -9.93 -28.53 -10.26
CA LYS A 158 -11.07 -29.00 -11.07
C LYS A 158 -12.04 -27.87 -11.40
N THR A 159 -12.45 -27.10 -10.40
CA THR A 159 -13.32 -25.93 -10.57
C THR A 159 -12.60 -24.80 -11.32
N GLN A 160 -11.29 -24.64 -11.08
CA GLN A 160 -10.47 -23.71 -11.85
C GLN A 160 -10.47 -24.01 -13.35
N ALA A 161 -10.30 -25.28 -13.76
CA ALA A 161 -10.29 -25.65 -15.17
C ALA A 161 -11.62 -25.34 -15.88
N VAL A 162 -12.74 -25.50 -15.16
CA VAL A 162 -14.08 -25.16 -15.68
C VAL A 162 -14.21 -23.65 -15.87
N LEU A 163 -13.74 -22.85 -14.92
CA LEU A 163 -13.72 -21.39 -15.05
C LEU A 163 -12.81 -20.94 -16.20
N ASP A 164 -11.58 -21.46 -16.27
CA ASP A 164 -10.61 -21.12 -17.31
C ASP A 164 -11.16 -21.41 -18.72
N LYS A 165 -11.90 -22.51 -18.88
CA LYS A 165 -12.61 -22.84 -20.13
C LYS A 165 -13.69 -21.81 -20.47
N CYS A 166 -14.52 -21.43 -19.50
CA CYS A 166 -15.58 -20.44 -19.72
C CYS A 166 -15.02 -19.06 -20.12
N MET A 167 -13.96 -18.62 -19.45
CA MET A 167 -13.29 -17.33 -19.73
C MET A 167 -12.67 -17.30 -21.13
N LEU A 168 -12.09 -18.41 -21.57
CA LEU A 168 -11.55 -18.55 -22.91
C LEU A 168 -12.65 -18.54 -23.98
N GLU A 169 -13.72 -19.31 -23.80
CA GLU A 169 -14.79 -19.45 -24.80
C GLU A 169 -15.68 -18.19 -24.93
N LYS A 170 -16.01 -17.52 -23.81
CA LYS A 170 -16.98 -16.40 -23.82
C LYS A 170 -16.32 -15.02 -23.86
N LEU A 171 -15.17 -14.85 -23.22
CA LEU A 171 -14.50 -13.55 -23.06
C LEU A 171 -13.20 -13.44 -23.84
N ASN A 172 -12.72 -14.53 -24.45
CA ASN A 172 -11.41 -14.61 -25.11
C ASN A 172 -10.24 -14.20 -24.19
N ILE A 173 -10.38 -14.42 -22.88
CA ILE A 173 -9.33 -14.16 -21.90
C ILE A 173 -8.69 -15.50 -21.55
N GLU A 174 -7.55 -15.79 -22.15
CA GLU A 174 -6.76 -16.97 -21.78
C GLU A 174 -6.00 -16.73 -20.47
N ARG A 175 -5.85 -17.78 -19.67
CA ARG A 175 -4.98 -17.75 -18.50
C ARG A 175 -3.51 -17.61 -18.93
N PRO A 176 -2.76 -16.60 -18.45
CA PRO A 176 -1.36 -16.45 -18.80
C PRO A 176 -0.49 -17.59 -18.24
N TYR A 177 0.67 -17.79 -18.86
CA TYR A 177 1.65 -18.77 -18.41
C TYR A 177 2.28 -18.38 -17.06
N MET A 178 2.89 -19.37 -16.39
CA MET A 178 3.62 -19.13 -15.14
C MET A 178 4.84 -18.25 -15.40
N GLY A 179 4.87 -17.06 -14.80
CA GLY A 179 5.95 -16.09 -14.97
C GLY A 179 5.54 -14.79 -15.68
N TYR A 180 4.35 -14.76 -16.31
CA TYR A 180 3.83 -13.57 -16.99
C TYR A 180 3.84 -12.31 -16.11
N PHE A 181 3.47 -12.43 -14.83
CA PHE A 181 3.41 -11.31 -13.90
C PHE A 181 4.75 -10.95 -13.25
N SER A 182 5.72 -11.86 -13.27
CA SER A 182 7.08 -11.60 -12.74
C SER A 182 8.02 -11.01 -13.79
N GLU A 183 7.61 -11.00 -15.05
CA GLU A 183 8.38 -10.41 -16.13
C GLU A 183 8.41 -8.88 -16.00
N ILE A 184 9.63 -8.32 -16.09
CA ILE A 184 9.83 -6.88 -16.11
C ILE A 184 9.36 -6.37 -17.47
N ARG A 185 8.40 -5.43 -17.46
CA ARG A 185 7.86 -4.82 -18.67
C ARG A 185 8.09 -3.33 -18.66
N VAL A 186 8.41 -2.80 -19.84
CA VAL A 186 8.49 -1.37 -20.07
C VAL A 186 7.09 -0.86 -20.37
N HIS A 187 6.55 -0.04 -19.47
CA HIS A 187 5.26 0.61 -19.65
C HIS A 187 5.49 2.03 -20.17
N LYS A 188 4.73 2.43 -21.20
CA LYS A 188 4.84 3.77 -21.80
C LYS A 188 3.83 4.68 -21.13
N THR A 189 4.28 5.84 -20.67
CA THR A 189 3.46 6.80 -19.93
C THR A 189 3.57 8.18 -20.56
N ASP A 190 2.46 8.91 -20.63
CA ASP A 190 2.45 10.29 -21.15
C ASP A 190 2.87 11.32 -20.09
N ARG A 191 2.85 10.93 -18.81
CA ARG A 191 3.19 11.80 -17.69
C ARG A 191 4.70 12.10 -17.65
N PRO A 192 5.09 13.33 -17.25
CA PRO A 192 6.50 13.66 -17.08
C PRO A 192 7.08 12.87 -15.91
N HIS A 193 8.34 12.45 -16.03
CA HIS A 193 9.04 11.80 -14.91
C HIS A 193 9.22 12.80 -13.74
N PRO A 194 8.91 12.40 -12.49
CA PRO A 194 9.04 13.28 -11.33
C PRO A 194 10.50 13.56 -10.98
N GLY A 195 11.03 14.62 -11.59
CA GLY A 195 12.30 15.23 -11.24
C GLY A 195 13.53 14.34 -11.45
N PRO A 196 14.74 14.91 -11.30
CA PRO A 196 15.95 14.11 -11.26
C PRO A 196 15.92 13.21 -10.01
N PRO A 197 16.51 12.00 -10.07
CA PRO A 197 16.65 11.16 -8.89
C PRO A 197 17.26 11.98 -7.76
N LEU A 198 16.76 11.79 -6.53
CA LEU A 198 17.30 12.48 -5.35
C LEU A 198 18.83 12.39 -5.40
N PRO A 199 19.55 13.53 -5.29
CA PRO A 199 21.00 13.51 -5.41
C PRO A 199 21.53 12.55 -4.37
N ARG A 200 22.19 11.48 -4.83
CA ARG A 200 22.93 10.60 -3.92
C ARG A 200 23.92 11.52 -3.22
N LYS A 201 23.82 11.64 -1.90
CA LYS A 201 24.85 12.30 -1.11
C LYS A 201 26.11 11.45 -1.25
N GLU A 202 27.00 11.87 -2.14
CA GLU A 202 28.33 11.32 -2.23
C GLU A 202 29.13 11.90 -1.07
N TYR A 203 29.41 11.06 -0.08
CA TYR A 203 30.33 11.42 0.99
C TYR A 203 31.72 11.27 0.42
N VAL A 204 32.35 12.40 0.08
CA VAL A 204 33.77 12.42 -0.26
C VAL A 204 34.53 12.00 1.00
N ASP A 205 35.45 11.05 0.87
CA ASP A 205 36.34 10.68 1.96
C ASP A 205 37.34 11.81 2.17
N ASP A 206 37.10 12.68 3.14
CA ASP A 206 37.97 13.81 3.49
C ASP A 206 39.28 13.37 4.17
N ARG A 207 39.47 12.06 4.41
CA ARG A 207 40.72 11.55 4.98
C ARG A 207 41.84 11.69 3.94
N PRO A 208 43.02 12.22 4.33
CA PRO A 208 44.14 12.33 3.41
C PRO A 208 44.55 10.92 2.96
N SER A 209 44.56 10.70 1.64
CA SER A 209 45.17 9.51 1.06
C SER A 209 46.66 9.52 1.37
N LEU A 210 47.24 8.34 1.60
CA LEU A 210 48.69 8.22 1.72
C LEU A 210 49.35 8.71 0.42
N PRO A 211 50.50 9.40 0.49
CA PRO A 211 51.22 9.82 -0.70
C PRO A 211 51.63 8.58 -1.53
N PRO A 212 51.70 8.69 -2.87
CA PRO A 212 52.02 7.56 -3.74
C PRO A 212 53.42 6.97 -3.50
N ASP A 213 54.34 7.78 -2.97
CA ASP A 213 55.71 7.39 -2.65
C ASP A 213 55.88 6.83 -1.22
N TYR A 214 54.77 6.58 -0.51
CA TYR A 214 54.84 6.00 0.84
C TYR A 214 55.36 4.55 0.76
N PRO A 215 56.40 4.18 1.53
CA PRO A 215 56.94 2.83 1.50
C PRO A 215 55.88 1.81 1.95
N ILE A 216 55.59 0.85 1.10
CA ILE A 216 54.72 -0.29 1.43
C ILE A 216 55.61 -1.34 2.09
N GLU A 217 55.57 -1.40 3.42
CA GLU A 217 56.25 -2.45 4.18
C GLU A 217 55.53 -3.79 4.02
N ASP A 218 56.29 -4.89 4.00
CA ASP A 218 55.71 -6.23 4.02
C ASP A 218 54.92 -6.45 5.31
N ALA A 219 53.82 -7.21 5.21
CA ALA A 219 52.99 -7.52 6.37
C ALA A 219 53.80 -8.29 7.42
N LYS A 220 53.80 -7.80 8.67
CA LYS A 220 54.63 -8.31 9.79
C LYS A 220 54.53 -9.83 10.03
N TYR A 221 53.38 -10.43 9.74
CA TYR A 221 53.07 -11.86 9.96
C TYR A 221 52.46 -12.50 8.71
N GLY A 222 52.92 -12.06 7.52
CA GLY A 222 52.40 -12.56 6.25
C GLY A 222 50.89 -12.37 6.14
N SER A 223 50.17 -13.47 5.89
CA SER A 223 48.71 -13.43 5.71
C SER A 223 47.91 -13.27 7.00
N ALA A 224 48.55 -13.48 8.17
CA ALA A 224 47.90 -13.59 9.48
C ALA A 224 46.68 -14.54 9.49
N PHE A 225 46.63 -15.48 8.55
CA PHE A 225 45.59 -16.47 8.41
C PHE A 225 45.98 -17.69 9.24
N PHE A 226 45.00 -18.32 9.91
CA PHE A 226 45.21 -19.33 10.96
C PHE A 226 46.24 -20.44 10.67
N ILE A 227 46.53 -20.74 9.41
CA ILE A 227 47.39 -21.85 8.97
C ILE A 227 48.66 -21.37 8.25
N PHE A 228 48.70 -20.11 7.78
CA PHE A 228 49.81 -19.58 6.99
C PHE A 228 50.42 -18.38 7.71
N ASN A 229 51.58 -18.64 8.34
CA ASN A 229 52.47 -17.61 8.86
C ASN A 229 53.24 -16.95 7.72
#